data_AF-A0A3E0D491-F1
#
_entry.id   AF-A0A3E0D491-F1
#
_cell.length_a   1.000
_cell.length_b   1.000
_cell.length_c   1.000
_cell.angle_alpha   90.00
_cell.angle_beta   90.00
_cell.angle_gamma   90.00
#
_symmetry.space_group_name_H-M   'P 1'
#
loop_
_entity.id
_entity.type
_entity.pdbx_description
1 polymer ?
#
loop_
_entity_poly.entity_id
_entity_poly.type
_entity_poly.pdbx_seq_one_letter_code
_entity_poly.pdbx_strand_id
1 'polypeptide(L)'
;MKTLKRKEFEALFIPYLQSGTQIWVISKIKELPIKVIRFACNLAELDFIKFVRIDSYGIAASSENHPNRPKVPLIQMNHPTAIGIEILYDLEYQTIDFYDINSPIKGNGGRMVDAVLKDFPEGWSPVVIMDWSDGFWDKMKEKYKHLDWMEEP
;
A
#
# COMPACT_ATOMS: atom_id res chain seq x y z
N MET A 1 -1.98 0.10 -20.59
CA MET A 1 -1.53 0.63 -19.28
C MET A 1 -0.15 1.26 -19.44
N LYS A 2 0.06 2.50 -18.97
CA LYS A 2 1.38 3.17 -19.08
C LYS A 2 2.32 2.68 -17.99
N THR A 3 3.51 2.22 -18.38
CA THR A 3 4.58 1.75 -17.50
C THR A 3 5.80 2.66 -17.59
N LEU A 4 6.63 2.66 -16.56
CA LEU A 4 7.94 3.32 -16.54
C LEU A 4 9.04 2.28 -16.36
N LYS A 5 10.19 2.49 -16.99
CA LYS A 5 11.38 1.67 -16.77
C LYS A 5 12.01 1.99 -15.42
N ARG A 6 12.81 1.05 -14.91
CA ARG A 6 13.42 1.12 -13.58
C ARG A 6 14.08 2.44 -13.24
N LYS A 7 14.95 2.95 -14.12
CA LYS A 7 15.63 4.23 -13.90
C LYS A 7 14.64 5.40 -13.77
N GLU A 8 13.55 5.37 -14.52
CA GLU A 8 12.55 6.44 -14.54
C GLU A 8 11.72 6.42 -13.26
N PHE A 9 11.25 5.25 -12.81
CA PHE A 9 10.49 5.18 -11.55
C PHE A 9 11.37 5.36 -10.31
N GLU A 10 12.62 4.91 -10.33
CA GLU A 10 13.55 5.13 -9.20
C GLU A 10 13.84 6.62 -9.01
N ALA A 11 13.84 7.41 -10.09
CA ALA A 11 13.97 8.87 -10.01
C ALA A 11 12.78 9.51 -9.26
N LEU A 12 11.57 8.95 -9.38
CA LEU A 12 10.38 9.43 -8.67
C LEU A 12 10.46 9.15 -7.16
N PHE A 13 11.31 8.21 -6.72
CA PHE A 13 11.47 7.87 -5.32
C PHE A 13 12.51 8.72 -4.58
N ILE A 14 13.35 9.47 -5.30
CA ILE A 14 14.44 10.28 -4.73
C ILE A 14 13.98 11.22 -3.60
N PRO A 15 12.87 11.98 -3.74
CA PRO A 15 12.44 12.90 -2.68
C PRO A 15 12.14 12.19 -1.35
N TYR A 16 11.55 10.99 -1.40
CA TYR A 16 11.22 10.20 -0.21
C TYR A 16 12.49 9.62 0.45
N LEU A 17 13.46 9.19 -0.36
CA LEU A 17 14.76 8.73 0.14
C LEU A 17 15.49 9.87 0.88
N GLN A 18 15.39 11.10 0.38
CA GLN A 18 15.98 12.29 0.99
C GLN A 18 15.27 12.70 2.28
N SER A 19 13.96 12.44 2.42
CA SER A 19 13.20 12.69 3.65
C SER A 19 13.30 11.57 4.69
N GLY A 20 14.03 10.48 4.38
CA GLY A 20 14.31 9.38 5.31
C GLY A 20 13.44 8.13 5.11
N THR A 21 12.51 8.14 4.16
CA THR A 21 11.68 6.98 3.81
C THR A 21 12.43 6.07 2.84
N GLN A 22 12.61 4.80 3.20
CA GLN A 22 13.25 3.83 2.34
C GLN A 22 12.23 3.15 1.42
N ILE A 23 12.45 3.22 0.11
CA ILE A 23 11.63 2.53 -0.90
C ILE A 23 12.48 1.45 -1.59
N TRP A 24 12.04 0.19 -1.51
CA TRP A 24 12.74 -0.94 -2.11
C TRP A 24 11.88 -1.61 -3.19
N VAL A 25 12.42 -1.70 -4.41
CA VAL A 25 11.80 -2.47 -5.48
C VAL A 25 12.64 -3.70 -5.76
N ILE A 26 12.04 -4.89 -5.71
CA ILE A 26 12.78 -6.14 -5.96
C ILE A 26 13.50 -6.10 -7.32
N SER A 27 14.67 -6.73 -7.41
CA SER A 27 15.58 -6.59 -8.56
C SER A 27 15.01 -7.11 -9.88
N LYS A 28 14.08 -8.08 -9.84
CA LYS A 28 13.43 -8.64 -11.02
C LYS A 28 12.47 -7.68 -11.73
N ILE A 29 11.97 -6.65 -11.04
CA ILE A 29 11.09 -5.65 -11.64
C ILE A 29 11.94 -4.66 -12.45
N LYS A 30 11.75 -4.66 -13.77
CA LYS A 30 12.44 -3.76 -14.70
C LYS A 30 11.55 -2.62 -15.19
N GLU A 31 10.24 -2.78 -15.03
CA GLU A 31 9.23 -1.79 -15.34
C GLU A 31 8.06 -1.91 -14.38
N LEU A 32 7.39 -0.81 -14.11
CA LEU A 32 6.28 -0.76 -13.16
C LEU A 32 5.17 0.14 -13.72
N PRO A 33 3.89 -0.25 -13.59
CA PRO A 33 2.78 0.62 -13.97
C PRO A 33 2.78 1.92 -13.17
N ILE A 34 2.44 3.04 -13.81
CA ILE A 34 2.38 4.35 -13.14
C ILE A 34 1.41 4.34 -11.95
N LYS A 35 0.30 3.61 -12.07
CA LYS A 35 -0.69 3.48 -10.98
C LYS A 35 -0.06 2.84 -9.72
N VAL A 36 0.71 1.77 -9.90
CA VAL A 36 1.43 1.09 -8.79
C VAL A 36 2.49 2.01 -8.17
N ILE A 37 3.23 2.76 -9.00
CA ILE A 37 4.19 3.77 -8.52
C ILE A 37 3.48 4.81 -7.64
N ARG A 38 2.30 5.30 -8.06
CA ARG A 38 1.52 6.28 -7.30
C ARG A 38 1.08 5.76 -5.94
N PHE A 39 0.60 4.52 -5.86
CA PHE A 39 0.24 3.91 -4.55
C PHE A 39 1.44 3.89 -3.60
N ALA A 40 2.61 3.49 -4.09
CA ALA A 40 3.83 3.49 -3.28
C ALA A 40 4.23 4.91 -2.81
N CYS A 41 4.15 5.90 -3.71
CA CYS A 41 4.43 7.29 -3.39
C CYS A 41 3.43 7.85 -2.36
N ASN A 42 2.14 7.63 -2.53
CA ASN A 42 1.11 8.09 -1.61
C ASN A 42 1.32 7.51 -0.19
N LEU A 43 1.69 6.24 -0.10
CA LEU A 43 2.04 5.63 1.19
C LEU A 43 3.32 6.23 1.78
N ALA A 44 4.32 6.53 0.95
CA ALA A 44 5.57 7.17 1.37
C ALA A 44 5.40 8.64 1.79
N GLU A 45 4.31 9.30 1.42
CA GLU A 45 3.95 10.66 1.88
C GLU A 45 3.45 10.70 3.34
N LEU A 46 3.06 9.55 3.90
CA LEU A 46 2.59 9.47 5.28
C LEU A 46 3.78 9.62 6.24
N ASP A 47 3.70 10.60 7.12
CA ASP A 47 4.75 10.97 8.10
C ASP A 47 5.20 9.83 9.04
N PHE A 48 4.36 8.82 9.25
CA PHE A 48 4.69 7.64 10.05
C PHE A 48 5.25 6.46 9.26
N ILE A 49 5.13 6.44 7.92
CA ILE A 49 5.68 5.36 7.09
C ILE A 49 7.16 5.60 6.83
N LYS A 50 7.99 4.60 7.12
CA LYS A 50 9.45 4.67 6.97
C LYS A 50 9.99 3.70 5.93
N PHE A 51 9.24 2.64 5.66
CA PHE A 51 9.66 1.56 4.78
C PHE A 51 8.53 1.23 3.82
N VAL A 52 8.83 1.26 2.52
CA VAL A 52 7.94 0.81 1.45
C VAL A 52 8.70 -0.23 0.62
N ARG A 53 8.05 -1.36 0.37
CA ARG A 53 8.57 -2.44 -0.45
C ARG A 53 7.58 -2.71 -1.57
N ILE A 54 8.06 -2.72 -2.80
CA ILE A 54 7.31 -3.12 -3.99
C ILE A 54 7.86 -4.45 -4.47
N ASP A 55 6.99 -5.45 -4.58
CA ASP A 55 7.32 -6.74 -5.15
C ASP A 55 6.46 -7.06 -6.38
N SER A 56 6.44 -8.32 -6.84
CA SER A 56 5.72 -8.67 -8.07
C SER A 56 4.21 -8.59 -7.92
N TYR A 57 3.70 -8.71 -6.71
CA TYR A 57 2.28 -8.92 -6.43
C TYR A 57 1.70 -7.80 -5.57
N GLY A 58 2.53 -7.04 -4.87
CA GLY A 58 2.01 -6.04 -3.95
C GLY A 58 2.98 -4.95 -3.52
N ILE A 59 2.45 -4.13 -2.63
CA ILE A 59 3.16 -3.07 -1.91
C ILE A 59 2.95 -3.31 -0.43
N ALA A 60 4.05 -3.43 0.30
CA ALA A 60 4.07 -3.45 1.76
C ALA A 60 4.66 -2.13 2.25
N ALA A 61 3.96 -1.42 3.14
CA ALA A 61 4.43 -0.18 3.76
C ALA A 61 4.28 -0.23 5.27
N SER A 62 5.28 0.24 6.02
CA SER A 62 5.22 0.27 7.49
C SER A 62 6.12 1.34 8.11
N SER A 63 5.78 1.73 9.34
CA SER A 63 6.64 2.49 10.25
C SER A 63 7.85 1.68 10.74
N GLU A 64 7.77 0.35 10.66
CA GLU A 64 8.76 -0.59 11.17
C GLU A 64 9.16 -1.63 10.12
N ASN A 65 10.39 -2.12 10.23
CA ASN A 65 10.89 -3.24 9.42
C ASN A 65 11.16 -4.42 10.36
N HIS A 66 10.98 -5.65 9.88
CA HIS A 66 11.33 -6.82 10.68
C HIS A 66 12.81 -6.76 11.12
N PRO A 67 13.12 -7.02 12.40
CA PRO A 67 14.48 -6.90 12.94
C PRO A 67 15.45 -7.91 12.29
N ASN A 68 14.95 -9.11 11.97
CA ASN A 68 15.75 -10.22 11.44
C ASN A 68 15.47 -10.52 9.96
N ARG A 69 14.69 -9.68 9.28
CA ARG A 69 14.38 -9.81 7.85
C ARG A 69 14.58 -8.45 7.18
N PRO A 70 15.76 -8.21 6.58
CA PRO A 70 16.02 -6.93 5.95
C PRO A 70 15.04 -6.70 4.80
N LYS A 71 14.57 -5.46 4.68
CA LYS A 71 13.67 -5.04 3.60
C LYS A 71 12.31 -5.74 3.57
N VAL A 72 11.80 -6.11 4.74
CA VAL A 72 10.46 -6.66 4.93
C VAL A 72 9.72 -5.79 5.96
N PRO A 73 8.87 -4.86 5.50
CA PRO A 73 8.02 -4.05 6.37
C PRO A 73 7.20 -4.92 7.32
N LEU A 74 7.04 -4.49 8.57
CA LEU A 74 6.31 -5.21 9.61
C LEU A 74 4.85 -4.77 9.65
N ILE A 75 3.92 -5.66 9.26
CA ILE A 75 2.48 -5.34 9.09
C ILE A 75 1.60 -6.27 9.95
N GLN A 76 2.21 -7.10 10.80
CA GLN A 76 1.52 -8.08 11.62
C GLN A 76 0.33 -7.48 12.39
N MET A 77 -0.85 -8.05 12.19
CA MET A 77 -2.06 -7.72 12.94
C MET A 77 -1.84 -7.78 14.46
N ASN A 78 -2.38 -6.81 15.17
CA ASN A 78 -2.23 -6.58 16.61
C ASN A 78 -0.78 -6.32 17.08
N HIS A 79 0.15 -5.97 16.17
CA HIS A 79 1.48 -5.56 16.61
C HIS A 79 1.39 -4.27 17.45
N PRO A 80 2.05 -4.21 18.62
CA PRO A 80 1.82 -3.15 19.61
C PRO A 80 2.28 -1.76 19.15
N THR A 81 3.18 -1.68 18.17
CA THR A 81 3.79 -0.41 17.75
C THR A 81 3.80 -0.17 16.24
N ALA A 82 3.65 -1.21 15.43
CA ALA A 82 3.87 -1.10 13.99
C ALA A 82 2.61 -0.50 13.34
N ILE A 83 2.79 0.45 12.45
CA ILE A 83 1.71 1.04 11.66
C ILE A 83 2.03 0.71 10.21
N GLY A 84 1.24 -0.17 9.61
CA GLY A 84 1.54 -0.67 8.28
C GLY A 84 0.35 -1.25 7.55
N ILE A 85 0.53 -1.41 6.25
CA ILE A 85 -0.46 -1.89 5.30
C ILE A 85 0.24 -2.70 4.20
N GLU A 86 -0.36 -3.82 3.83
CA GLU A 86 0.01 -4.62 2.68
C GLU A 86 -1.16 -4.61 1.71
N ILE A 87 -0.89 -4.20 0.47
CA ILE A 87 -1.86 -4.30 -0.62
C ILE A 87 -1.33 -5.22 -1.71
N LEU A 88 -2.20 -6.05 -2.25
CA LEU A 88 -1.94 -6.86 -3.43
C LEU A 88 -2.65 -6.22 -4.62
N TYR A 89 -1.98 -6.14 -5.75
CA TYR A 89 -2.58 -5.60 -6.97
C TYR A 89 -2.70 -6.69 -8.02
N ASP A 90 -3.83 -6.73 -8.71
CA ASP A 90 -4.01 -7.53 -9.90
C ASP A 90 -4.18 -6.63 -11.11
N LEU A 91 -3.24 -6.72 -12.06
CA LEU A 91 -3.24 -5.87 -13.26
C LEU A 91 -4.23 -6.35 -14.32
N GLU A 92 -4.59 -7.64 -14.30
CA GLU A 92 -5.53 -8.27 -15.22
C GLU A 92 -6.97 -8.00 -14.77
N TYR A 93 -7.26 -8.25 -13.50
CA TYR A 93 -8.57 -7.99 -12.89
C TYR A 93 -8.76 -6.55 -12.40
N GLN A 94 -7.70 -5.73 -12.46
CA GLN A 94 -7.71 -4.32 -12.08
C GLN A 94 -8.15 -4.11 -10.62
N THR A 95 -7.59 -4.89 -9.71
CA THR A 95 -7.97 -4.85 -8.29
C THR A 95 -6.83 -4.39 -7.40
N ILE A 96 -7.21 -3.80 -6.25
CA ILE A 96 -6.33 -3.61 -5.09
C ILE A 96 -6.97 -4.32 -3.90
N ASP A 97 -6.39 -5.43 -3.49
CA ASP A 97 -6.76 -6.14 -2.27
C ASP A 97 -5.98 -5.60 -1.06
N PHE A 98 -6.72 -5.17 -0.05
CA PHE A 98 -6.18 -4.75 1.24
C PHE A 98 -5.90 -5.97 2.12
N TYR A 99 -4.79 -6.64 1.81
CA TYR A 99 -4.42 -7.94 2.36
C TYR A 99 -4.15 -7.95 3.87
N ASP A 100 -3.40 -6.97 4.37
CA ASP A 100 -3.14 -6.84 5.82
C ASP A 100 -3.02 -5.37 6.21
N ILE A 101 -3.44 -5.04 7.43
CA ILE A 101 -3.36 -3.69 7.98
C ILE A 101 -3.25 -3.74 9.50
N ASN A 102 -2.28 -3.01 10.05
CA ASN A 102 -2.14 -2.86 11.49
C ASN A 102 -1.91 -1.40 11.86
N SER A 103 -2.58 -0.96 12.94
CA SER A 103 -2.26 0.32 13.56
C SER A 103 -2.71 0.33 15.03
N PRO A 104 -1.78 0.43 16.00
CA PRO A 104 -2.12 0.63 17.40
C PRO A 104 -2.57 2.08 17.68
N ILE A 105 -2.33 3.01 16.76
CA ILE A 105 -2.72 4.43 16.88
C ILE A 105 -4.01 4.67 16.09
N LYS A 106 -5.06 5.11 16.78
CA LYS A 106 -6.36 5.41 16.16
C LYS A 106 -6.20 6.45 15.03
N GLY A 107 -6.86 6.18 13.91
CA GLY A 107 -6.89 7.07 12.74
C GLY A 107 -5.84 6.76 11.67
N ASN A 108 -4.69 6.18 12.03
CA ASN A 108 -3.65 5.90 11.04
C ASN A 108 -4.04 4.79 10.04
N GLY A 109 -4.85 3.81 10.46
CA GLY A 109 -5.43 2.83 9.51
C GLY A 109 -6.23 3.50 8.40
N GLY A 110 -7.11 4.45 8.76
CA GLY A 110 -7.87 5.23 7.78
C GLY A 110 -6.96 6.09 6.89
N ARG A 111 -5.90 6.69 7.44
CA ARG A 111 -4.93 7.47 6.65
C ARG A 111 -4.19 6.62 5.61
N MET A 112 -3.88 5.35 5.93
CA MET A 112 -3.27 4.42 4.97
C MET A 112 -4.24 4.04 3.85
N VAL A 113 -5.50 3.73 4.17
CA VAL A 113 -6.54 3.47 3.16
C VAL A 113 -6.78 4.70 2.29
N ASP A 114 -6.87 5.89 2.89
CA ASP A 114 -7.01 7.15 2.18
C ASP A 114 -5.85 7.38 1.20
N ALA A 115 -4.62 7.06 1.60
CA ALA A 115 -3.45 7.20 0.72
C ALA A 115 -3.50 6.24 -0.48
N VAL A 116 -3.97 4.99 -0.28
CA VAL A 116 -4.13 4.03 -1.39
C VAL A 116 -5.25 4.44 -2.33
N LEU A 117 -6.38 4.93 -1.79
CA LEU A 117 -7.55 5.31 -2.58
C LEU A 117 -7.48 6.74 -3.13
N LYS A 118 -6.48 7.54 -2.74
CA LYS A 118 -6.20 8.85 -3.32
C LYS A 118 -5.90 8.71 -4.82
N ASP A 119 -6.67 9.40 -5.65
CA ASP A 119 -6.61 9.32 -7.11
C ASP A 119 -6.75 7.88 -7.62
N PHE A 120 -7.63 7.09 -6.98
CA PHE A 120 -7.83 5.69 -7.31
C PHE A 120 -8.14 5.52 -8.81
N PRO A 121 -7.50 4.56 -9.49
CA PRO A 121 -7.61 4.51 -10.93
C PRO A 121 -9.00 4.11 -11.41
N GLU A 122 -9.53 4.83 -12.41
CA GLU A 122 -10.80 4.47 -13.04
C GLU A 122 -10.78 3.03 -13.57
N GLY A 123 -11.90 2.34 -13.38
CA GLY A 123 -12.10 0.92 -13.75
C GLY A 123 -11.50 -0.08 -12.77
N TRP A 124 -10.82 0.38 -11.72
CA TRP A 124 -10.27 -0.51 -10.70
C TRP A 124 -11.24 -0.64 -9.52
N SER A 125 -11.15 -1.77 -8.83
CA SER A 125 -11.96 -2.07 -7.65
C SER A 125 -11.08 -2.33 -6.42
N PRO A 126 -11.35 -1.67 -5.29
CA PRO A 126 -10.79 -2.10 -4.01
C PRO A 126 -11.45 -3.40 -3.55
N VAL A 127 -10.67 -4.27 -2.93
CA VAL A 127 -11.08 -5.58 -2.43
C VAL A 127 -10.66 -5.69 -0.97
N VAL A 128 -11.51 -6.32 -0.16
CA VAL A 128 -11.18 -6.78 1.19
C VAL A 128 -11.67 -8.21 1.27
N ILE A 129 -10.75 -9.17 1.12
CA ILE A 129 -11.11 -10.60 1.13
C ILE A 129 -11.46 -11.06 2.55
N MET A 130 -10.68 -10.64 3.55
CA MET A 130 -10.93 -11.03 4.94
C MET A 130 -10.94 -9.82 5.88
N ASP A 131 -12.06 -9.63 6.58
CA ASP A 131 -12.20 -8.59 7.60
C ASP A 131 -12.04 -9.15 9.01
N TRP A 132 -10.93 -8.79 9.66
CA TRP A 132 -10.64 -9.09 11.08
C TRP A 132 -10.63 -7.82 11.95
N SER A 133 -11.17 -6.72 11.42
CA SER A 133 -10.97 -5.35 11.90
C SER A 133 -12.13 -4.76 12.70
N ASP A 134 -13.12 -5.59 13.05
CA ASP A 134 -14.30 -5.24 13.87
C ASP A 134 -15.03 -3.98 13.34
N GLY A 135 -15.44 -4.01 12.07
CA GLY A 135 -16.21 -2.96 11.42
C GLY A 135 -15.40 -1.73 10.99
N PHE A 136 -14.06 -1.83 10.95
CA PHE A 136 -13.24 -0.77 10.32
C PHE A 136 -13.47 -0.71 8.82
N TRP A 137 -13.53 -1.85 8.12
CA TRP A 137 -13.76 -1.86 6.67
C TRP A 137 -15.16 -1.37 6.28
N ASP A 138 -16.20 -1.64 7.09
CA ASP A 138 -17.53 -1.06 6.87
C ASP A 138 -17.50 0.47 6.81
N LYS A 139 -16.73 1.10 7.70
CA LYS A 139 -16.55 2.56 7.73
C LYS A 139 -15.79 3.06 6.50
N MET A 140 -14.79 2.30 6.02
CA MET A 140 -14.06 2.66 4.81
C MET A 140 -14.93 2.51 3.57
N LYS A 141 -15.71 1.42 3.46
CA LYS A 141 -16.66 1.20 2.37
C LYS A 141 -17.72 2.30 2.31
N GLU A 142 -18.31 2.68 3.44
CA GLU A 142 -19.28 3.80 3.47
C GLU A 142 -18.63 5.13 3.05
N LYS A 143 -17.42 5.43 3.54
CA LYS A 143 -16.67 6.64 3.17
C LYS A 143 -16.38 6.69 1.66
N TYR A 144 -16.08 5.54 1.06
CA TYR A 144 -15.71 5.39 -0.35
C TYR A 144 -16.80 4.65 -1.16
N LYS A 145 -18.08 4.86 -0.83
CA LYS A 145 -19.22 4.17 -1.48
C LYS A 145 -19.43 4.48 -2.96
N HIS A 146 -18.68 5.44 -3.50
CA HIS A 146 -18.67 5.76 -4.92
C HIS A 146 -17.73 4.84 -5.72
N LEU A 147 -16.87 4.07 -5.03
CA LEU A 147 -16.05 3.03 -5.64
C LEU A 147 -16.83 1.72 -5.65
N ASP A 148 -16.59 0.92 -6.69
CA ASP A 148 -17.16 -0.42 -6.82
C ASP A 148 -16.30 -1.41 -6.04
N TRP A 149 -16.60 -1.56 -4.74
CA TRP A 149 -15.91 -2.51 -3.87
C TRP A 149 -16.28 -3.93 -4.27
N MET A 150 -15.28 -4.72 -4.63
CA MET A 150 -15.49 -6.15 -4.87
C MET A 150 -15.53 -6.87 -3.52
N GLU A 151 -16.61 -7.60 -3.30
CA GLU A 151 -16.80 -8.47 -2.14
C GLU A 151 -16.59 -9.93 -2.58
N GLU A 152 -16.24 -10.81 -1.64
CA GLU A 152 -16.36 -12.24 -1.94
C GLU A 152 -17.82 -12.55 -2.32
N PRO A 153 -18.06 -13.40 -3.33
CA PRO A 153 -19.41 -13.81 -3.73
C PRO A 153 -20.18 -14.56 -2.63
#